data_AF-A0A0H2SE50-F1
#
_entry.id   AF-A0A0H2SE50-F1
#
_cell.length_a   1.000
_cell.length_b   1.000
_cell.length_c   1.000
_cell.angle_alpha   90.00
_cell.angle_beta   90.00
_cell.angle_gamma   90.00
#
_symmetry.space_group_name_H-M   'P 1'
#
loop_
_entity.id
_entity.type
_entity.pdbx_description
1 polymer ?
#
loop_
_entity_poly.entity_id
_entity_poly.type
_entity_poly.pdbx_seq_one_letter_code
_entity_poly.pdbx_strand_id
1 'polypeptide(L)'
;MLVSLDDMLKNAKKEKDKNCLLKRIVPVINWDLSVMQCCNYTYRKLADNYLDITFEEVIKLRENHPLCKTCQKYGLHRYFNPLYYSDYIDNLLKVEIKNE
;
A
#
# COMPACT_ATOMS: atom_id res chain seq x y z
N MET A 1 20.06 2.85 6.84
CA MET A 1 18.60 2.75 6.75
C MET A 1 18.07 2.93 8.16
N LEU A 2 17.22 3.92 8.43
CA LEU A 2 16.77 4.26 9.79
C LEU A 2 15.93 3.16 10.45
N VAL A 3 15.30 2.29 9.64
CA VAL A 3 14.52 1.14 10.10
C VAL A 3 15.00 -0.10 9.36
N SER A 4 15.21 -1.20 10.08
CA SER A 4 15.62 -2.47 9.47
C SER A 4 14.47 -3.11 8.71
N LEU A 5 14.80 -3.90 7.68
CA LEU A 5 13.80 -4.69 6.93
C LEU A 5 13.00 -5.62 7.86
N ASP A 6 13.67 -6.27 8.81
CA ASP A 6 13.02 -7.18 9.75
C ASP A 6 12.02 -6.47 10.65
N ASP A 7 12.35 -5.27 11.13
CA ASP A 7 11.43 -4.47 11.93
C ASP A 7 10.26 -3.99 11.08
N MET A 8 10.50 -3.61 9.83
CA MET A 8 9.43 -3.27 8.90
C MET A 8 8.45 -4.42 8.70
N LEU A 9 8.95 -5.64 8.51
CA LEU A 9 8.14 -6.84 8.36
C LEU A 9 7.37 -7.20 9.65
N LYS A 10 8.00 -7.06 10.82
CA LYS A 10 7.35 -7.27 12.13
C LYS A 10 6.21 -6.27 12.34
N ASN A 11 6.44 -4.99 12.07
CA ASN A 11 5.43 -3.94 12.23
C ASN A 11 4.27 -4.15 11.26
N ALA A 12 4.54 -4.50 10.00
CA ALA A 12 3.51 -4.82 9.02
C ALA A 12 2.60 -5.97 9.48
N LYS A 13 3.18 -7.03 10.05
CA LYS A 13 2.43 -8.17 10.61
C LYS A 13 1.53 -7.75 11.78
N LYS A 14 2.00 -6.88 12.68
CA LYS A 14 1.19 -6.37 13.82
C LYS A 14 -0.06 -5.62 13.37
N GLU A 15 -0.03 -5.03 12.19
CA GLU A 15 -1.14 -4.25 11.65
C GLU A 15 -1.95 -4.97 10.56
N LYS A 16 -1.71 -6.28 10.36
CA LYS A 16 -2.30 -7.07 9.28
C LYS A 16 -3.83 -6.95 9.21
N ASP A 17 -4.51 -6.88 10.34
CA ASP A 17 -5.98 -6.85 10.39
C ASP A 17 -6.57 -5.45 10.16
N LYS A 18 -5.72 -4.42 10.06
CA LYS A 18 -6.18 -3.07 9.69
C LYS A 18 -6.47 -2.99 8.19
N ASN A 19 -7.41 -2.11 7.85
CA ASN A 19 -7.74 -1.80 6.46
C ASN A 19 -6.50 -1.36 5.66
N CYS A 20 -6.45 -1.79 4.39
CA CYS A 20 -5.46 -1.34 3.43
C CYS A 20 -5.59 0.17 3.20
N LEU A 21 -4.48 0.91 3.36
CA LEU A 21 -4.44 2.36 3.13
C LEU A 21 -4.77 2.68 1.67
N LEU A 22 -4.33 1.83 0.75
CA LEU A 22 -4.53 2.03 -0.69
C LEU A 22 -5.98 1.80 -1.13
N LYS A 23 -6.84 1.15 -0.31
CA LYS A 23 -8.29 1.10 -0.56
C LYS A 23 -8.96 2.48 -0.38
N ARG A 24 -8.32 3.41 0.33
CA ARG A 24 -8.83 4.77 0.54
C ARG A 24 -8.50 5.71 -0.62
N ILE A 25 -7.61 5.28 -1.51
CA ILE A 25 -7.13 6.06 -2.64
C ILE A 25 -7.86 5.55 -3.89
N VAL A 26 -8.15 6.48 -4.80
CA VAL A 26 -8.65 6.22 -6.15
C VAL A 26 -7.81 5.15 -6.86
N PRO A 27 -8.38 4.44 -7.85
CA PRO A 27 -7.62 3.44 -8.60
C PRO A 27 -6.38 4.04 -9.24
N VAL A 28 -5.38 3.19 -9.45
CA VAL A 28 -4.12 3.60 -10.04
C VAL A 28 -4.28 3.60 -11.55
N ILE A 29 -4.33 4.79 -12.13
CA ILE A 29 -4.41 5.00 -13.57
C ILE A 29 -2.99 5.22 -14.07
N ASN A 30 -2.53 4.38 -14.99
CA ASN A 30 -1.23 4.48 -15.62
C ASN A 30 -1.26 5.52 -16.76
N TRP A 31 -0.06 5.89 -17.25
CA TRP A 31 0.08 6.82 -18.37
C TRP A 31 -0.56 6.31 -19.68
N ASP A 32 -0.69 4.99 -19.86
CA ASP A 32 -1.32 4.33 -21.01
C ASP A 32 -2.85 4.20 -20.84
N LEU A 33 -3.44 4.94 -19.89
CA LEU A 33 -4.84 4.86 -19.45
C LEU A 33 -5.24 3.54 -18.78
N SER A 34 -4.36 2.54 -18.69
CA SER A 34 -4.71 1.29 -18.02
C SER A 34 -4.93 1.48 -16.52
N VAL A 35 -5.86 0.72 -15.98
CA VAL A 35 -6.23 0.77 -14.56
C VAL A 35 -5.61 -0.39 -13.83
N MET A 36 -4.86 -0.13 -12.76
CA MET A 36 -4.20 -1.13 -11.93
C MET A 36 -4.91 -1.32 -10.58
N GLN A 37 -4.83 -2.55 -10.05
CA GLN A 37 -5.35 -2.88 -8.73
C GLN A 37 -4.68 -2.06 -7.60
N CYS A 38 -3.40 -1.78 -7.73
CA CYS A 38 -2.55 -1.24 -6.67
C CYS A 38 -1.29 -0.59 -7.27
N CYS A 39 -0.77 0.46 -6.63
CA CYS A 39 0.49 1.10 -7.03
C CYS A 39 1.72 0.26 -6.62
N ASN A 40 1.59 -0.56 -5.58
CA ASN A 40 2.69 -1.41 -5.09
C ASN A 40 2.75 -2.77 -5.78
N TYR A 41 1.68 -3.20 -6.47
CA TYR A 41 1.59 -4.51 -7.10
C TYR A 41 0.88 -4.41 -8.44
N THR A 42 1.64 -4.54 -9.52
CA THR A 42 1.23 -4.18 -10.88
C THR A 42 1.02 -5.39 -11.82
N TYR A 43 0.81 -6.59 -11.27
CA TYR A 43 0.78 -7.82 -12.08
C TYR A 43 -0.49 -8.01 -12.92
N ARG A 44 -1.61 -7.36 -12.58
CA ARG A 44 -2.88 -7.49 -13.32
C ARG A 44 -3.60 -6.16 -13.43
N LYS A 45 -3.92 -5.78 -14.68
CA LYS A 45 -4.81 -4.67 -15.01
C LYS A 45 -6.25 -5.02 -14.59
N LEU A 46 -7.00 -4.01 -14.18
CA LEU A 46 -8.45 -4.07 -13.97
C LEU A 46 -9.21 -3.66 -15.23
N ALA A 47 -8.64 -2.74 -15.99
CA ALA A 47 -9.13 -2.31 -17.29
C ALA A 47 -7.95 -1.83 -18.15
N ASP A 48 -8.07 -1.94 -19.47
CA ASP A 48 -7.05 -1.46 -20.39
C ASP A 48 -7.12 0.05 -20.60
N ASN A 49 -8.28 0.67 -20.35
CA ASN A 49 -8.50 2.10 -20.49
C ASN A 49 -9.50 2.59 -19.45
N TYR A 50 -9.12 3.61 -18.68
CA TYR A 50 -9.94 4.25 -17.66
C TYR A 50 -11.22 4.90 -18.22
N LEU A 51 -11.20 5.33 -19.48
CA LEU A 51 -12.35 5.97 -20.11
C LEU A 51 -13.47 4.99 -20.48
N ASP A 52 -13.16 3.69 -20.50
CA ASP A 52 -14.09 2.61 -20.90
C ASP A 52 -14.70 1.88 -19.70
N ILE A 53 -14.43 2.32 -18.46
CA ILE A 53 -14.92 1.69 -17.23
C ILE A 53 -15.39 2.74 -16.21
N THR A 54 -16.47 2.45 -15.49
CA THR A 54 -16.96 3.35 -14.42
C THR A 54 -16.16 3.18 -13.13
N PHE A 55 -16.18 4.20 -12.28
CA PHE A 55 -15.55 4.12 -10.97
C PHE A 55 -16.15 2.99 -10.11
N GLU A 56 -17.47 2.82 -10.13
CA GLU A 56 -18.18 1.77 -9.40
C GLU A 56 -17.73 0.36 -9.84
N GLU A 57 -17.54 0.14 -11.14
CA GLU A 57 -17.00 -1.12 -11.66
C GLU A 57 -15.57 -1.35 -11.19
N VAL A 58 -14.72 -0.32 -11.22
CA VAL A 58 -13.36 -0.42 -10.70
C VAL A 58 -13.36 -0.79 -9.21
N ILE A 59 -14.20 -0.18 -8.39
CA ILE A 59 -14.31 -0.50 -6.96
C ILE A 59 -14.76 -1.96 -6.76
N LYS A 60 -15.78 -2.42 -7.49
CA LYS A 60 -16.25 -3.82 -7.43
C LYS A 60 -15.15 -4.82 -7.79
N LEU A 61 -14.39 -4.54 -8.86
CA LEU A 61 -13.24 -5.36 -9.25
C LEU A 61 -12.17 -5.41 -8.15
N ARG A 62 -11.96 -4.31 -7.43
CA ARG A 62 -10.97 -4.21 -6.35
C ARG A 62 -11.34 -4.95 -5.08
N GLU A 63 -12.61 -4.96 -4.67
CA GLU A 63 -13.04 -5.48 -3.37
C GLU A 63 -12.65 -6.93 -3.12
N ASN A 64 -12.78 -7.76 -4.16
CA ASN A 64 -12.61 -9.21 -4.06
C ASN A 64 -11.39 -9.75 -4.81
N HIS A 65 -10.52 -8.87 -5.32
CA HIS A 65 -9.40 -9.27 -6.14
C HIS A 65 -8.46 -10.23 -5.38
N PRO A 66 -8.06 -11.39 -5.96
CA PRO A 66 -7.19 -12.37 -5.32
C PRO A 66 -5.87 -11.79 -4.79
N LEU A 67 -5.30 -10.83 -5.52
CA LEU A 67 -4.11 -10.08 -5.09
C LEU A 67 -4.31 -9.47 -3.70
N CYS A 68 -5.44 -8.79 -3.47
CA CYS A 68 -5.70 -8.15 -2.18
C CYS A 68 -5.86 -9.17 -1.05
N LYS A 69 -6.53 -10.30 -1.30
CA LYS A 69 -6.68 -11.38 -0.33
C LYS A 69 -5.32 -11.96 0.08
N THR A 70 -4.45 -12.23 -0.90
CA THR A 70 -3.10 -12.75 -0.64
C THR A 70 -2.21 -11.71 0.06
N CYS A 71 -2.24 -10.45 -0.39
CA CYS A 71 -1.50 -9.34 0.21
C CYS A 71 -1.85 -9.18 1.70
N GLN A 72 -3.16 -9.16 2.02
CA GLN A 72 -3.66 -9.05 3.38
C GLN A 72 -3.36 -10.29 4.22
N LYS A 73 -3.43 -11.50 3.65
CA LYS A 73 -3.05 -12.74 4.35
C LYS A 73 -1.63 -12.67 4.93
N TYR A 74 -0.70 -12.01 4.24
CA TYR A 74 0.70 -11.89 4.68
C TYR A 74 1.04 -10.53 5.32
N GLY A 75 0.07 -9.62 5.48
CA GLY A 75 0.29 -8.28 6.06
C GLY A 75 1.04 -7.30 5.16
N LEU A 76 1.19 -7.60 3.88
CA LEU A 76 2.03 -6.82 2.96
C LEU A 76 1.48 -5.43 2.65
N HIS A 77 0.17 -5.24 2.78
CA HIS A 77 -0.49 -3.92 2.64
C HIS A 77 -0.09 -2.93 3.73
N ARG A 78 0.65 -3.37 4.75
CA ARG A 78 1.20 -2.56 5.84
C ARG A 78 2.72 -2.47 5.82
N TYR A 79 3.38 -3.11 4.85
CA TYR A 79 4.85 -3.09 4.73
C TYR A 79 5.39 -1.66 4.58
N PHE A 80 4.78 -0.90 3.67
CA PHE A 80 5.02 0.53 3.53
C PHE A 80 3.85 1.29 4.14
N ASN A 81 3.98 1.67 5.42
CA ASN A 81 2.97 2.42 6.14
C ASN A 81 3.52 3.77 6.63
N PRO A 82 3.47 4.83 5.80
CA PRO A 82 4.01 6.13 6.19
C PRO A 82 3.35 6.68 7.46
N LEU A 83 2.04 6.45 7.67
CA LEU A 83 1.33 6.91 8.86
C LEU A 83 1.84 6.26 10.17
N TYR A 84 2.35 5.04 10.10
CA TYR A 84 2.95 4.37 11.26
C TYR A 84 4.37 4.84 11.51
N TYR A 85 5.10 5.20 10.44
CA TYR A 85 6.51 5.55 10.53
C TYR A 85 6.77 7.05 10.75
N SER A 86 5.83 7.96 10.50
CA SER A 86 6.04 9.41 10.68
C SER A 86 6.63 9.76 12.05
N ASP A 87 5.91 9.46 13.14
CA ASP A 87 6.39 9.78 14.49
C ASP A 87 7.62 8.96 14.88
N TYR A 88 7.71 7.72 14.40
CA TYR A 88 8.84 6.84 14.70
C TYR A 88 10.14 7.37 14.11
N ILE A 89 10.11 7.79 12.83
CA ILE A 89 11.26 8.37 12.14
C ILE A 89 11.63 9.73 12.75
N ASP A 90 10.65 10.58 13.04
CA ASP A 90 10.90 11.89 13.66
C ASP A 90 11.63 11.75 15.00
N ASN A 91 11.30 10.73 15.79
CA ASN A 91 11.97 10.45 17.05
C ASN A 91 13.41 9.93 16.85
N LEU A 92 13.63 9.05 15.86
CA LEU A 92 14.97 8.55 15.55
C LEU A 92 15.91 9.68 15.08
N LEU A 93 15.42 10.55 14.19
CA LEU A 93 16.18 11.70 13.69
C LEU A 93 16.56 12.69 14.81
N LYS A 94 15.67 12.93 15.77
CA LYS A 94 15.96 13.77 16.94
C LYS A 94 17.07 13.20 17.83
N VAL A 95 17.24 11.88 17.87
CA VAL A 95 18.31 11.22 18.64
C VAL A 95 19.64 11.29 17.89
N GLU A 96 19.65 11.08 16.57
CA GLU A 96 20.86 11.23 15.75
C GLU A 96 21.43 12.65 15.81
N ILE A 97 20.60 13.69 15.64
CA ILE A 97 21.04 15.10 15.71
C ILE A 97 21.65 15.48 17.07
N LYS A 98 21.26 14.79 18.15
CA LYS A 98 21.83 15.04 19.49
C LYS A 98 23.20 14.37 19.71
N ASN A 99 23.54 13.40 18.87
CA ASN A 99 24.76 12.61 18.97
C ASN A 99 25.84 13.04 17.95
N GLU A 100 25.54 14.03 17.11
CA GLU A 100 26.48 14.75 16.23
C GLU A 100 26.91 16.08 16.86
#